data_AF-A0A316Q1W9-F1
#
_entry.id   AF-A0A316Q1W9-F1
#
_cell.length_a   1.000
_cell.length_b   1.000
_cell.length_c   1.000
_cell.angle_alpha   90.00
_cell.angle_beta   90.00
_cell.angle_gamma   90.00
#
_symmetry.space_group_name_H-M   'P 1'
#
loop_
_entity.id
_entity.type
_entity.pdbx_description
1 polymer ?
#
loop_
_entity_poly.entity_id
_entity_poly.type
_entity_poly.pdbx_seq_one_letter_code
_entity_poly.pdbx_strand_id
1 'polypeptide(L)'
;MKKLSFSTKLLIAGIVIVVLAPYLPDIFYTIIYHDLSPYDYHWKEWRMVQIIPSVQIVGIILSAWGLVLKGSKKKDEKDDK
;
A
#
# COMPACT_ATOMS: atom_id res chain seq x y z
N MET A 1 -26.17 -4.57 3.43
CA MET A 1 -24.74 -4.39 3.11
C MET A 1 -23.92 -5.46 3.84
N LYS A 2 -23.20 -6.34 3.13
CA LYS A 2 -22.35 -7.37 3.76
C LYS A 2 -21.16 -6.68 4.44
N LYS A 3 -21.02 -6.82 5.75
CA LYS A 3 -19.92 -6.21 6.53
C LYS A 3 -18.61 -6.90 6.16
N LEU A 4 -17.74 -6.23 5.40
CA LEU A 4 -16.43 -6.77 5.06
C LEU A 4 -15.59 -7.00 6.33
N SER A 5 -15.06 -8.23 6.49
CA SER A 5 -14.12 -8.58 7.56
C SER A 5 -12.87 -7.70 7.49
N PHE A 6 -12.32 -7.35 8.66
CA PHE A 6 -11.10 -6.54 8.78
C PHE A 6 -9.93 -7.07 7.93
N SER A 7 -9.74 -8.39 7.91
CA SER A 7 -8.72 -9.06 7.09
C SER A 7 -8.91 -8.83 5.60
N THR A 8 -10.16 -8.82 5.12
CA THR A 8 -10.49 -8.54 3.72
C THR A 8 -10.27 -7.06 3.39
N LYS A 9 -10.56 -6.15 4.32
CA LYS A 9 -10.28 -4.73 4.15
C LYS A 9 -8.78 -4.47 4.02
N LEU A 10 -7.95 -5.13 4.83
CA LEU A 10 -6.49 -5.03 4.73
C LEU A 10 -5.95 -5.56 3.40
N LEU A 11 -6.50 -6.67 2.92
CA LEU A 11 -6.15 -7.24 1.62
C LEU A 11 -6.44 -6.26 0.48
N ILE A 12 -7.64 -5.70 0.46
CA ILE A 12 -8.06 -4.73 -0.55
C ILE A 12 -7.23 -3.45 -0.43
N ALA A 13 -6.99 -2.96 0.79
CA ALA A 13 -6.16 -1.78 1.01
C ALA A 13 -4.74 -1.98 0.48
N GLY A 14 -4.10 -3.11 0.75
CA GLY A 14 -2.76 -3.42 0.22
C GLY A 14 -2.72 -3.46 -1.31
N ILE A 15 -3.71 -4.10 -1.95
CA ILE A 15 -3.83 -4.13 -3.42
C ILE A 15 -4.01 -2.73 -3.99
N VAL A 16 -4.90 -1.93 -3.39
CA VAL A 16 -5.16 -0.55 -3.80
C VAL A 16 -3.89 0.30 -3.67
N ILE A 17 -3.10 0.11 -2.60
CA ILE A 17 -1.81 0.79 -2.42
C ILE A 17 -0.80 0.39 -3.49
N VAL A 18 -0.68 -0.88 -3.85
CA VAL A 18 0.24 -1.34 -4.92
C VAL A 18 -0.14 -0.73 -6.27
N VAL A 19 -1.44 -0.66 -6.57
CA VAL A 19 -1.96 -0.07 -7.82
C VAL A 19 -1.78 1.45 -7.84
N LEU A 20 -1.93 2.11 -6.69
CA LEU A 20 -1.74 3.57 -6.55
C LEU A 20 -0.28 3.98 -6.40
N ALA A 21 0.63 3.07 -6.06
CA ALA A 21 2.06 3.32 -5.88
C ALA A 21 2.72 4.14 -7.02
N PRO A 22 2.49 3.85 -8.31
CA PRO A 22 3.06 4.67 -9.39
C PRO A 22 2.48 6.10 -9.48
N TYR A 23 1.30 6.35 -8.92
CA TYR A 23 0.61 7.65 -8.97
C TYR A 23 0.86 8.53 -7.73
N LEU A 24 1.20 7.92 -6.59
CA LEU A 24 1.51 8.65 -5.36
C LEU A 24 2.61 9.70 -5.52
N PRO A 25 3.73 9.44 -6.22
CA PRO A 25 4.78 10.43 -6.40
C PRO A 25 4.31 11.70 -7.12
N ASP A 26 3.33 11.60 -8.03
CA ASP A 26 2.77 12.75 -8.73
C ASP A 26 1.93 13.62 -7.79
N ILE A 27 1.09 12.99 -6.96
CA ILE A 27 0.22 13.68 -5.99
C ILE A 27 1.05 14.37 -4.90
N PHE A 28 2.04 13.67 -4.33
CA PHE A 28 2.96 14.26 -3.36
C PHE A 28 3.73 15.43 -3.96
N TYR A 29 4.10 15.33 -5.25
CA TYR A 29 4.78 16.41 -5.95
C TYR A 29 3.87 17.63 -6.14
N THR A 30 2.63 17.44 -6.61
CA THR A 30 1.65 18.53 -6.76
C THR A 30 1.41 19.27 -5.44
N ILE A 31 1.45 18.57 -4.30
CA ILE A 31 1.18 19.15 -2.99
C ILE A 31 2.42 19.80 -2.37
N ILE A 32 3.59 19.17 -2.44
CA ILE A 32 4.81 19.61 -1.74
C ILE A 32 5.62 20.61 -2.58
N TYR A 33 5.73 20.39 -3.90
CA TYR A 33 6.60 21.20 -4.76
C TYR A 33 5.95 22.48 -5.28
N HIS A 34 4.64 22.67 -5.08
CA HIS A 34 3.99 23.94 -5.43
C HIS A 34 4.50 25.11 -4.56
N ASP A 35 5.13 24.82 -3.40
CA ASP A 35 5.65 25.81 -2.45
C ASP A 35 7.18 25.88 -2.37
N LEU A 36 7.93 24.90 -2.91
CA LEU A 36 9.40 24.85 -2.86
C LEU A 36 10.04 24.69 -4.25
N SER A 37 10.24 25.81 -4.95
CA SER A 37 11.43 26.22 -5.72
C SER A 37 12.09 25.27 -6.79
N PRO A 38 12.77 25.82 -7.82
CA PRO A 38 13.04 25.20 -9.13
C PRO A 38 14.29 24.29 -9.19
N TYR A 39 14.76 23.81 -8.05
CA TYR A 39 15.74 22.73 -7.99
C TYR A 39 14.92 21.45 -7.91
N ASP A 40 14.97 20.52 -8.86
CA ASP A 40 16.13 19.63 -8.93
C ASP A 40 15.83 18.53 -9.98
N TYR A 41 16.73 18.34 -10.93
CA TYR A 41 16.55 17.51 -12.13
C TYR A 41 16.71 16.01 -11.81
N HIS A 42 17.24 15.65 -10.64
CA HIS A 42 17.56 14.26 -10.26
C HIS A 42 16.38 13.51 -9.61
N TRP A 43 15.29 14.18 -9.22
CA TRP A 43 14.16 13.54 -8.52
C TRP A 43 13.39 12.52 -9.35
N LYS A 44 13.42 12.67 -10.68
CA LYS A 44 12.74 11.74 -11.60
C LYS A 44 13.32 10.32 -11.52
N GLU A 45 14.63 10.23 -11.29
CA GLU A 45 15.35 8.96 -11.13
C GLU A 45 15.06 8.32 -9.76
N TRP A 46 15.03 9.13 -8.68
CA TRP A 46 14.71 8.66 -7.33
C TRP A 46 13.27 8.14 -7.20
N ARG A 47 12.30 8.76 -7.91
CA ARG A 47 10.91 8.27 -7.99
C ARG A 47 10.82 6.83 -8.49
N MET A 48 11.45 6.57 -9.64
CA MET A 48 11.40 5.27 -10.31
C MET A 48 12.19 4.20 -9.55
N VAL A 49 13.36 4.56 -9.03
CA VAL A 49 14.30 3.60 -8.45
C VAL A 49 13.98 3.25 -7.00
N GLN A 50 13.43 4.16 -6.21
CA GLN A 50 13.26 3.94 -4.75
C GLN A 50 11.83 4.12 -4.25
N ILE A 51 11.13 5.19 -4.63
CA ILE A 51 9.85 5.52 -3.99
C ILE A 51 8.75 4.55 -4.40
N ILE A 52 8.57 4.34 -5.72
CA ILE A 52 7.56 3.42 -6.26
C ILE A 52 7.75 2.00 -5.70
N PRO A 53 8.94 1.37 -5.80
CA PRO A 53 9.12 0.01 -5.28
C PRO A 53 8.94 -0.06 -3.75
N SER A 54 9.35 0.95 -2.99
CA SER A 54 9.13 0.98 -1.53
C SER A 54 7.65 0.96 -1.17
N VAL A 55 6.83 1.77 -1.85
CA VAL A 55 5.38 1.81 -1.61
C VAL A 55 4.70 0.51 -2.04
N GLN A 56 5.17 -0.09 -3.14
CA GLN A 56 4.69 -1.42 -3.57
C GLN A 56 5.01 -2.49 -2.53
N ILE A 57 6.21 -2.49 -1.95
CA ILE A 57 6.60 -3.42 -0.88
C ILE A 57 5.68 -3.26 0.32
N VAL A 58 5.37 -2.02 0.74
CA VAL A 58 4.42 -1.76 1.83
C VAL A 58 3.02 -2.32 1.52
N GLY A 59 2.53 -2.12 0.28
CA GLY A 59 1.26 -2.67 -0.16
C GLY A 59 1.24 -4.21 -0.15
N ILE A 60 2.33 -4.85 -0.58
CA ILE A 60 2.50 -6.31 -0.56
C ILE A 60 2.50 -6.84 0.87
N ILE A 61 3.25 -6.21 1.78
CA ILE A 61 3.30 -6.60 3.19
C ILE A 61 1.91 -6.51 3.83
N LEU A 62 1.17 -5.43 3.57
CA LEU A 62 -0.20 -5.26 4.07
C LEU A 62 -1.16 -6.33 3.54
N SER A 63 -1.06 -6.67 2.26
CA SER A 63 -1.85 -7.75 1.66
C SER A 63 -1.51 -9.11 2.25
N ALA A 64 -0.22 -9.41 2.41
CA ALA A 64 0.26 -10.63 3.06
C ALA A 64 -0.23 -10.74 4.51
N TRP A 65 -0.17 -9.64 5.27
CA TRP A 65 -0.68 -9.58 6.64
C TRP A 65 -2.20 -9.84 6.70
N GLY A 66 -2.96 -9.29 5.76
CA GLY A 66 -4.39 -9.56 5.62
C GLY A 66 -4.70 -11.04 5.38
N LEU A 67 -3.87 -11.73 4.60
CA LEU A 67 -3.98 -13.18 4.37
C LEU A 67 -3.63 -13.99 5.62
N VAL A 68 -2.56 -13.64 6.33
CA VAL A 68 -2.16 -14.31 7.58
C VAL A 68 -3.27 -14.18 8.62
N LEU A 69 -3.81 -12.98 8.85
CA LEU A 69 -4.92 -12.78 9.78
C LEU A 69 -6.18 -13.58 9.41
N LYS A 70 -6.46 -13.71 8.10
CA LYS A 70 -7.58 -14.52 7.61
C LYS A 70 -7.33 -16.02 7.83
N GLY A 71 -6.09 -16.47 7.68
CA GLY A 71 -5.66 -17.84 7.93
C GLY A 71 -5.72 -18.21 9.41
N SER A 72 -5.24 -17.34 10.30
CA SER A 72 -5.28 -17.56 11.75
C SER A 72 -6.71 -17.67 12.27
N LYS A 73 -7.62 -16.76 11.87
CA LYS A 73 -9.04 -16.84 12.25
C LYS A 73 -9.72 -18.16 11.86
N LYS A 74 -9.31 -18.77 10.74
CA LYS A 74 -9.86 -20.06 10.31
C LYS A 74 -9.34 -21.24 11.10
N LYS A 75 -8.16 -21.12 11.74
CA LYS A 75 -7.62 -22.14 12.64
C LYS A 75 -8.35 -22.10 13.97
N ASP A 76 -8.54 -20.90 14.53
CA ASP A 76 -9.25 -20.72 15.80
C ASP A 76 -10.69 -21.27 15.73
N GLU A 77 -11.40 -21.09 14.62
CA GLU A 77 -12.77 -21.63 14.43
C GLU A 77 -12.81 -23.15 14.15
N LYS A 78 -11.67 -23.76 13.82
CA LYS A 78 -11.55 -25.22 13.66
C LYS A 78 -11.13 -25.95 14.94
N ASP A 79 -10.39 -25.29 15.83
CA ASP A 79 -9.96 -25.87 17.11
C ASP A 79 -11.06 -25.80 18.19
N ASP A 80 -12.11 -25.00 17.97
CA ASP A 80 -13.28 -24.84 18.88
C ASP A 80 -14.48 -25.74 18.50
N LYS A 81 -14.30 -26.70 17.58
CA LYS A 81 -15.32 -27.65 17.10
C LYS A 81 -14.87 -29.10 17.27
#